data_AF-A0A8T7D7M3-F1
#
_entry.id   AF-A0A8T7D7M3-F1
#
_cell.length_a   1.000
_cell.length_b   1.000
_cell.length_c   1.000
_cell.angle_alpha   90.00
_cell.angle_beta   90.00
_cell.angle_gamma   90.00
#
_symmetry.space_group_name_H-M   'P 1'
#
loop_
_entity.id
_entity.type
_entity.pdbx_description
1 polymer ?
#
loop_
_entity_poly.entity_id
_entity_poly.type
_entity_poly.pdbx_seq_one_letter_code
_entity_poly.pdbx_strand_id
1 'polypeptide(L)'
;MKAFKRFSASVAVLLLAACSGSTEDVQLTLCKQLAGDLVFGDYQKSDWLAEDMQFKGYDDLEVIVRYKSESGEGETRCYYAYDTTDENAMNLANPATAYATYPSKVTQDGIVLESMMWAKKINEIMLKQGKEAIKVPMEKVSETVEQVKMKLQE
;
A
#
# COMPACT_ATOMS: atom_id res chain seq x y z
N MET A 1 51.94 -18.58 17.95
CA MET A 1 51.77 -17.21 17.41
C MET A 1 50.34 -17.04 16.95
N LYS A 2 49.72 -15.90 17.27
CA LYS A 2 48.27 -15.65 17.25
C LYS A 2 47.74 -15.48 15.83
N ALA A 3 46.67 -16.19 15.48
CA ALA A 3 45.83 -15.88 14.32
C ALA A 3 44.50 -15.30 14.84
N PHE A 4 44.44 -13.97 14.96
CA PHE A 4 43.23 -13.26 15.37
C PHE A 4 42.36 -13.03 14.13
N LYS A 5 41.27 -13.79 14.06
CA LYS A 5 40.28 -13.81 12.99
C LYS A 5 39.56 -12.45 12.94
N ARG A 6 39.82 -11.64 11.91
CA ARG A 6 39.06 -10.42 11.63
C ARG A 6 37.71 -10.81 11.02
N PHE A 7 36.69 -10.93 11.86
CA PHE A 7 35.30 -11.07 11.45
C PHE A 7 34.51 -10.02 12.21
N SER A 8 34.27 -8.85 11.63
CA SER A 8 33.10 -8.01 11.93
C SER A 8 33.21 -6.69 11.17
N ALA A 9 32.48 -6.56 10.07
CA ALA A 9 31.96 -5.28 9.53
C ALA A 9 31.18 -5.56 8.24
N SER A 10 30.04 -6.25 8.32
CA SER A 10 29.14 -6.38 7.13
C SER A 10 27.64 -6.43 7.48
N VAL A 11 27.22 -6.10 8.70
CA VAL A 11 25.80 -6.21 9.12
C VAL A 11 24.97 -4.95 8.79
N ALA A 12 25.56 -3.91 8.21
CA ALA A 12 24.85 -2.65 7.96
C ALA A 12 24.00 -2.63 6.65
N VAL A 13 24.14 -3.62 5.76
CA VAL A 13 23.53 -3.57 4.41
C VAL A 13 22.10 -4.16 4.37
N LEU A 14 21.69 -4.95 5.36
CA LEU A 14 20.37 -5.63 5.37
C LEU A 14 19.21 -4.75 5.86
N LEU A 15 19.47 -3.54 6.34
CA LEU A 15 18.44 -2.64 6.87
C LEU A 15 17.70 -1.82 5.80
N LEU A 16 18.12 -1.90 4.53
CA LEU A 16 17.50 -1.14 3.42
C LEU A 16 16.46 -1.94 2.61
N ALA A 17 16.32 -3.25 2.83
CA ALA A 17 15.34 -4.07 2.11
C ALA A 17 13.91 -3.99 2.68
N ALA A 18 13.69 -3.15 3.71
CA ALA A 18 12.40 -3.02 4.39
C ALA A 18 11.57 -1.79 3.96
N CYS A 19 12.07 -0.96 3.03
CA CYS A 19 11.24 0.08 2.41
C CYS A 19 10.39 -0.53 1.30
N SER A 20 9.13 -0.81 1.63
CA SER A 20 7.98 -0.89 0.71
C SER A 20 7.97 -2.06 -0.28
N GLY A 21 7.52 -3.23 0.21
CA GLY A 21 7.41 -4.49 -0.55
C GLY A 21 6.25 -4.58 -1.55
N SER A 22 5.90 -3.52 -2.26
CA SER A 22 5.04 -3.62 -3.45
C SER A 22 5.54 -2.64 -4.50
N THR A 23 5.79 -3.14 -5.72
CA THR A 23 6.06 -2.30 -6.91
C THR A 23 4.76 -1.74 -7.49
N GLU A 24 3.62 -2.04 -6.89
CA GLU A 24 2.30 -1.53 -7.28
C GLU A 24 2.15 -0.08 -6.84
N ASP A 25 1.54 0.76 -7.69
CA ASP A 25 1.23 2.14 -7.36
C ASP A 25 0.25 2.22 -6.17
N VAL A 26 0.45 3.21 -5.31
CA VAL A 26 -0.32 3.40 -4.07
C VAL A 26 -1.83 3.53 -4.36
N GLN A 27 -2.19 4.20 -5.45
CA GLN A 27 -3.57 4.35 -5.90
C GLN A 27 -4.19 3.00 -6.26
N LEU A 28 -3.46 2.14 -6.97
CA LEU A 28 -3.92 0.80 -7.33
C LEU A 28 -4.10 -0.06 -6.08
N THR A 29 -3.11 -0.07 -5.17
CA THR A 29 -3.20 -0.80 -3.91
C THR A 29 -4.41 -0.36 -3.08
N LEU A 30 -4.63 0.94 -2.94
CA LEU A 30 -5.75 1.46 -2.16
C LEU A 30 -7.09 1.12 -2.82
N CYS A 31 -7.20 1.20 -4.14
CA CYS A 31 -8.44 0.86 -4.84
C CYS A 31 -8.79 -0.62 -4.67
N LYS A 32 -7.81 -1.51 -4.77
CA LYS A 32 -8.01 -2.95 -4.53
C LYS A 32 -8.39 -3.22 -3.07
N GLN A 33 -7.78 -2.53 -2.10
CA GLN A 33 -8.18 -2.62 -0.68
C GLN A 33 -9.62 -2.19 -0.45
N LEU A 34 -10.05 -1.07 -1.07
CA LEU A 34 -11.43 -0.60 -0.99
C LEU A 34 -12.40 -1.60 -1.62
N ALA A 35 -12.14 -2.04 -2.84
CA ALA A 35 -12.96 -3.05 -3.51
C ALA A 35 -13.03 -4.34 -2.69
N GLY A 36 -11.89 -4.80 -2.20
CA GLY A 36 -11.74 -5.98 -1.34
C GLY A 36 -12.62 -5.92 -0.11
N ASP A 37 -12.52 -4.83 0.63
CA ASP A 37 -13.26 -4.65 1.87
C ASP A 37 -14.76 -4.35 1.66
N LEU A 38 -15.15 -3.70 0.56
CA LEU A 38 -16.55 -3.41 0.23
C LEU A 38 -17.29 -4.65 -0.28
N VAL A 39 -16.63 -5.48 -1.10
CA VAL A 39 -17.24 -6.64 -1.76
C VAL A 39 -17.11 -7.91 -0.91
N PHE A 40 -15.90 -8.18 -0.40
CA PHE A 40 -15.57 -9.45 0.25
C PHE A 40 -15.47 -9.33 1.78
N GLY A 41 -15.48 -8.11 2.32
CA GLY A 41 -15.22 -7.82 3.73
C GLY A 41 -13.77 -8.06 4.16
N ASP A 42 -12.92 -8.57 3.26
CA ASP A 42 -11.51 -8.84 3.46
C ASP A 42 -10.76 -8.85 2.12
N TYR A 43 -9.94 -7.83 1.92
CA TYR A 43 -9.03 -7.71 0.77
C TYR A 43 -8.26 -9.01 0.43
N GLN A 44 -7.82 -9.79 1.43
CA GLN A 44 -6.99 -11.00 1.20
C GLN A 44 -7.75 -12.17 0.57
N LYS A 45 -9.09 -12.08 0.49
CA LYS A 45 -9.95 -13.13 -0.09
C LYS A 45 -10.39 -12.83 -1.52
N SER A 46 -9.90 -11.73 -2.09
CA SER A 46 -10.37 -11.23 -3.38
C SER A 46 -9.81 -12.06 -4.54
N ASP A 47 -10.67 -12.39 -5.50
CA ASP A 47 -10.29 -13.04 -6.77
C ASP A 47 -10.20 -11.98 -7.88
N TRP A 48 -8.99 -11.44 -8.10
CA TRP A 48 -8.74 -10.35 -9.05
C TRP A 48 -8.64 -10.87 -10.49
N LEU A 49 -9.42 -10.29 -11.38
CA LEU A 49 -9.45 -10.66 -12.80
C LEU A 49 -8.58 -9.76 -13.67
N ALA A 50 -8.63 -8.45 -13.42
CA ALA A 50 -7.89 -7.45 -14.19
C ALA A 50 -7.76 -6.13 -13.43
N GLU A 51 -6.73 -5.38 -13.78
CA GLU A 51 -6.37 -4.09 -13.19
C GLU A 51 -5.96 -3.15 -14.33
N ASP A 52 -6.41 -1.90 -14.28
CA ASP A 52 -6.07 -0.86 -15.28
C ASP A 52 -5.95 0.51 -14.61
N MET A 53 -5.08 1.36 -15.15
CA MET A 53 -4.84 2.73 -14.70
C MET A 53 -4.90 3.68 -15.90
N GLN A 54 -5.92 4.53 -15.92
CA GLN A 54 -6.17 5.47 -17.01
C GLN A 54 -5.85 6.89 -16.57
N PHE A 55 -4.78 7.44 -17.13
CA PHE A 55 -4.32 8.81 -16.88
C PHE A 55 -5.04 9.78 -17.81
N LYS A 56 -5.89 10.67 -17.26
CA LYS A 56 -6.67 11.65 -18.05
C LYS A 56 -6.09 13.07 -17.99
N GLY A 57 -4.76 13.19 -17.94
CA GLY A 57 -4.08 14.47 -17.93
C GLY A 57 -4.35 15.27 -16.66
N TYR A 58 -5.00 16.43 -16.77
CA TYR A 58 -5.35 17.29 -15.64
C TYR A 58 -6.71 16.94 -15.00
N ASP A 59 -7.40 15.91 -15.51
CA ASP A 59 -8.62 15.37 -14.88
C ASP A 59 -8.25 14.32 -13.79
N ASP A 60 -9.10 13.30 -13.59
CA ASP A 60 -8.83 12.22 -12.65
C ASP A 60 -7.92 11.13 -13.26
N LEU A 61 -7.06 10.54 -12.43
CA LEU A 61 -6.56 9.19 -12.64
C LEU A 61 -7.68 8.22 -12.28
N GLU A 62 -8.08 7.40 -13.25
CA GLU A 62 -9.08 6.36 -13.05
C GLU A 62 -8.41 5.00 -12.89
N VAL A 63 -8.53 4.44 -11.69
CA VAL A 63 -8.09 3.07 -11.38
C VAL A 63 -9.28 2.15 -11.49
N ILE A 64 -9.17 1.11 -12.31
CA ILE A 64 -10.23 0.11 -12.55
C ILE A 64 -9.74 -1.23 -12.03
N VAL A 65 -10.55 -1.87 -11.19
CA VAL A 65 -10.27 -3.18 -10.63
C VAL A 65 -11.46 -4.10 -10.90
N ARG A 66 -11.22 -5.20 -11.60
CA ARG A 66 -12.22 -6.24 -11.88
C ARG A 66 -11.98 -7.46 -11.01
N TYR A 67 -13.05 -8.05 -10.52
CA TYR A 67 -12.99 -9.16 -9.58
C TYR A 67 -14.11 -10.16 -9.83
N LYS A 68 -13.94 -11.36 -9.29
CA LYS A 68 -14.98 -12.38 -9.22
C LYS A 68 -15.46 -12.51 -7.78
N SER A 69 -16.78 -12.46 -7.60
CA SER A 69 -17.47 -12.59 -6.31
C SER A 69 -18.49 -13.72 -6.34
N GLU A 70 -19.11 -14.01 -5.19
CA GLU A 70 -20.19 -15.00 -5.10
C GLU A 70 -21.39 -14.65 -6.01
N SER A 71 -21.62 -13.35 -6.25
CA SER A 71 -22.67 -12.84 -7.15
C SER A 71 -22.26 -12.81 -8.63
N GLY A 72 -21.01 -13.14 -8.95
CA GLY A 72 -20.45 -13.08 -10.30
C GLY A 72 -19.30 -12.09 -10.43
N GLU A 73 -18.97 -11.74 -11.66
CA GLU A 73 -17.94 -10.72 -11.94
C GLU A 73 -18.45 -9.32 -11.60
N GLY A 74 -17.57 -8.49 -11.06
CA GLY A 74 -17.85 -7.11 -10.71
C GLY A 74 -16.65 -6.20 -10.96
N GLU A 75 -16.90 -4.91 -10.85
CA GLU A 75 -15.91 -3.87 -11.12
C GLU A 75 -16.01 -2.73 -10.09
N THR A 76 -14.85 -2.28 -9.62
CA THR A 76 -14.72 -1.07 -8.81
C THR A 76 -13.84 -0.08 -9.54
N ARG A 77 -14.26 1.19 -9.58
CA ARG A 77 -13.47 2.29 -10.12
C ARG A 77 -13.21 3.32 -9.05
N CYS A 78 -11.96 3.72 -8.91
CA CYS A 78 -11.52 4.75 -7.99
C CYS A 78 -10.94 5.92 -8.80
N TYR A 79 -11.42 7.13 -8.52
CA TYR A 79 -11.02 8.34 -9.23
C TYR A 79 -10.14 9.18 -8.31
N TYR A 80 -8.93 9.50 -8.75
CA TYR A 80 -7.94 10.26 -7.98
C TYR A 80 -7.72 11.60 -8.67
N ALA A 81 -8.02 12.69 -7.97
CA ALA A 81 -7.88 14.03 -8.54
C ALA A 81 -6.42 14.35 -8.85
N TYR A 82 -6.18 15.09 -9.94
CA TYR A 82 -4.88 15.70 -10.19
C TYR A 82 -4.52 16.68 -9.04
N ASP A 83 -3.33 16.53 -8.44
CA ASP A 83 -2.95 17.19 -7.18
C ASP A 83 -1.51 17.73 -7.19
N THR A 84 -0.97 17.99 -8.38
CA THR A 84 0.36 18.59 -8.51
C THR A 84 0.29 19.94 -9.22
N THR A 85 1.03 20.92 -8.71
CA THR A 85 1.13 22.25 -9.34
C THR A 85 2.27 22.33 -10.36
N ASP A 86 3.19 21.36 -10.36
CA ASP A 86 4.44 21.40 -11.14
C ASP A 86 4.68 20.10 -11.91
N GLU A 87 4.96 20.20 -13.21
CA GLU A 87 5.51 19.09 -14.00
C GLU A 87 7.00 18.93 -13.69
N ASN A 88 7.33 18.00 -12.80
CA ASN A 88 8.70 17.69 -12.44
C ASN A 88 9.15 16.35 -13.05
N ALA A 89 10.45 16.06 -12.99
CA ALA A 89 11.03 14.83 -13.54
C ALA A 89 10.41 13.53 -12.95
N MET A 90 9.77 13.60 -11.78
CA MET A 90 9.09 12.46 -11.18
C MET A 90 7.79 12.14 -11.92
N ASN A 91 6.98 13.14 -12.27
CA ASN A 91 5.74 12.92 -13.04
C ASN A 91 6.01 12.36 -14.44
N LEU A 92 7.16 12.67 -15.03
CA LEU A 92 7.60 12.07 -16.31
C LEU A 92 7.99 10.59 -16.17
N ALA A 93 8.53 10.18 -15.01
CA ALA A 93 8.96 8.82 -14.76
C ALA A 93 7.83 7.93 -14.22
N ASN A 94 6.95 8.48 -13.38
CA ASN A 94 5.74 7.84 -12.88
C ASN A 94 4.58 8.86 -12.91
N PRO A 95 3.70 8.79 -13.93
CA PRO A 95 2.55 9.70 -14.03
C PRO A 95 1.60 9.65 -12.83
N ALA A 96 1.53 8.55 -12.08
CA ALA A 96 0.65 8.42 -10.92
C ALA A 96 1.03 9.39 -9.77
N THR A 97 2.26 9.89 -9.72
CA THR A 97 2.68 10.86 -8.69
C THR A 97 2.05 12.23 -8.86
N ALA A 98 1.47 12.52 -10.02
CA ALA A 98 0.76 13.78 -10.27
C ALA A 98 -0.66 13.82 -9.66
N TYR A 99 -1.15 12.69 -9.16
CA TYR A 99 -2.52 12.54 -8.66
C TYR A 99 -2.53 12.26 -7.16
N ALA A 100 -3.64 12.63 -6.52
CA ALA A 100 -3.90 12.38 -5.11
C ALA A 100 -3.74 10.89 -4.77
N THR A 101 -3.41 10.62 -3.51
CA THR A 101 -3.30 9.25 -2.98
C THR A 101 -4.64 8.72 -2.46
N TYR A 102 -5.64 9.59 -2.28
CA TYR A 102 -7.00 9.23 -1.90
C TYR A 102 -7.99 9.52 -3.03
N PRO A 103 -8.97 8.63 -3.26
CA PRO A 103 -9.96 8.86 -4.29
C PRO A 103 -10.92 9.99 -3.91
N SER A 104 -11.27 10.83 -4.89
CA SER A 104 -12.34 11.83 -4.81
C SER A 104 -13.73 11.21 -5.00
N LYS A 105 -13.78 10.06 -5.71
CA LYS A 105 -15.00 9.34 -6.04
C LYS A 105 -14.70 7.85 -6.17
N VAL A 106 -15.65 7.01 -5.77
CA VAL A 106 -15.60 5.57 -5.95
C VAL A 106 -16.93 5.11 -6.55
N THR A 107 -16.86 4.25 -7.55
CA THR A 107 -18.03 3.57 -8.12
C THR A 107 -17.87 2.06 -8.05
N GLN A 108 -18.96 1.36 -7.77
CA GLN A 108 -19.03 -0.09 -7.79
C GLN A 108 -20.12 -0.51 -8.79
N ASP A 109 -19.75 -1.28 -9.81
CA ASP A 109 -20.62 -1.69 -10.91
C ASP A 109 -21.38 -0.51 -11.55
N GLY A 110 -20.68 0.63 -11.68
CA GLY A 110 -21.22 1.89 -12.21
C GLY A 110 -22.04 2.73 -11.23
N ILE A 111 -22.31 2.24 -10.02
CA ILE A 111 -23.05 2.96 -8.97
C ILE A 111 -22.06 3.77 -8.14
N VAL A 112 -22.29 5.08 -8.01
CA VAL A 112 -21.49 5.93 -7.12
C VAL A 112 -21.75 5.56 -5.67
N LEU A 113 -20.67 5.30 -4.94
CA LEU A 113 -20.76 5.02 -3.51
C LEU A 113 -20.91 6.31 -2.72
N GLU A 114 -21.81 6.31 -1.73
CA GLU A 114 -22.02 7.43 -0.82
C GLU A 114 -20.72 7.83 -0.11
N SER A 115 -20.44 9.14 -0.07
CA SER A 115 -19.18 9.71 0.40
C SER A 115 -18.78 9.22 1.79
N MET A 116 -19.73 9.18 2.72
CA MET A 116 -19.47 8.72 4.09
C MET A 116 -19.13 7.23 4.17
N MET A 117 -19.68 6.42 3.27
CA MET A 117 -19.51 4.96 3.29
C MET A 117 -18.08 4.59 2.94
N TRP A 118 -17.55 5.11 1.83
CA TRP A 118 -16.17 4.82 1.44
C TRP A 118 -15.14 5.62 2.25
N ALA A 119 -15.45 6.85 2.69
CA ALA A 119 -14.52 7.62 3.54
C ALA A 119 -14.27 6.93 4.90
N LYS A 120 -15.29 6.31 5.49
CA LYS A 120 -15.10 5.48 6.70
C LYS A 120 -14.17 4.30 6.40
N LYS A 121 -14.36 3.64 5.26
CA LYS A 121 -13.55 2.50 4.83
C LYS A 121 -12.07 2.89 4.59
N ILE A 122 -11.82 4.03 3.97
CA ILE A 122 -10.46 4.60 3.82
C ILE A 122 -9.82 4.81 5.18
N ASN A 123 -10.53 5.42 6.14
CA ASN A 123 -9.99 5.64 7.49
C ASN A 123 -9.64 4.30 8.17
N GLU A 124 -10.47 3.28 8.03
CA GLU A 124 -10.18 1.93 8.54
C GLU A 124 -8.92 1.33 7.91
N ILE A 125 -8.78 1.44 6.59
CA ILE A 125 -7.61 0.97 5.84
C ILE A 125 -6.35 1.70 6.30
N MET A 126 -6.38 3.03 6.36
CA MET A 126 -5.25 3.84 6.82
C MET A 126 -4.82 3.51 8.24
N LEU A 127 -5.78 3.34 9.15
CA LEU A 127 -5.50 2.97 10.54
C LEU A 127 -4.89 1.57 10.64
N LYS A 128 -5.34 0.63 9.80
CA LYS A 128 -4.75 -0.72 9.72
C LYS A 128 -3.31 -0.64 9.21
N GLN A 129 -3.06 0.05 8.11
CA GLN A 129 -1.72 0.26 7.56
C GLN A 129 -0.79 0.94 8.58
N GLY A 130 -1.26 1.99 9.27
CA GLY A 130 -0.49 2.67 10.31
C GLY A 130 -0.16 1.78 11.51
N LYS A 131 -1.10 0.93 11.96
CA LYS A 131 -0.85 -0.05 13.03
C LYS A 131 0.16 -1.12 12.61
N GLU A 132 0.04 -1.65 11.40
CA GLU A 132 0.99 -2.63 10.87
C GLU A 132 2.40 -2.03 10.73
N ALA A 133 2.50 -0.77 10.31
CA ALA A 133 3.78 -0.04 10.23
C ALA A 133 4.46 0.14 11.59
N ILE A 134 3.71 0.22 12.70
CA ILE A 134 4.25 0.36 14.07
C ILE A 134 4.53 -1.01 14.72
N LYS A 135 3.79 -2.06 14.33
CA LYS A 135 3.95 -3.40 14.90
C LYS A 135 5.32 -4.02 14.56
N VAL A 136 5.77 -3.86 13.32
CA VAL A 136 7.07 -4.39 12.85
C VAL A 136 8.27 -3.79 13.63
N PRO A 137 8.33 -2.48 13.90
CA PRO A 137 9.32 -1.90 14.81
C PRO A 137 9.30 -2.51 16.22
N MET A 138 8.12 -2.75 16.80
CA MET A 138 8.00 -3.22 18.18
C MET A 138 8.46 -4.67 18.35
N GLU A 139 8.12 -5.56 17.41
CA GLU A 139 8.57 -6.96 17.43
C GLU A 139 10.10 -7.03 17.30
N LYS A 140 10.70 -6.29 16.36
CA LYS A 140 12.16 -6.25 16.18
C LYS A 140 12.92 -5.64 17.36
N VAL A 141 12.35 -4.63 18.01
CA VAL A 141 12.91 -4.06 19.24
C VAL A 141 12.89 -5.10 20.36
N SER A 142 11.79 -5.86 20.52
CA SER A 142 11.69 -6.89 21.56
C SER A 142 12.71 -8.03 21.38
N GLU A 143 12.91 -8.50 20.15
CA GLU A 143 13.92 -9.52 19.82
C GLU A 143 15.34 -9.00 20.09
N THR A 144 15.60 -7.73 19.76
CA THR A 144 16.91 -7.09 19.99
C THR A 144 17.20 -6.93 21.48
N VAL A 145 16.19 -6.54 22.27
CA VAL A 145 16.31 -6.41 23.74
C VAL A 145 16.64 -7.76 24.38
N GLU A 146 15.99 -8.84 23.95
CA GLU A 146 16.23 -10.16 24.55
C GLU A 146 17.61 -10.74 24.13
N GLN A 147 18.06 -10.47 22.90
CA GLN A 147 19.43 -10.81 22.48
C GLN A 147 20.52 -10.03 23.26
N VAL A 148 20.27 -8.77 23.61
CA VAL A 148 21.20 -7.96 24.43
C VAL A 148 21.23 -8.47 25.87
N LYS A 149 20.07 -8.83 26.43
CA LYS A 149 19.95 -9.36 27.79
C LYS A 149 20.69 -10.69 27.97
N MET A 150 20.61 -11.59 26.99
CA MET A 150 21.37 -12.85 27.03
C MET A 150 22.89 -12.63 26.98
N LYS A 151 23.38 -11.60 26.27
CA LYS A 151 24.80 -11.26 26.19
C LYS A 151 25.35 -10.53 27.42
N LEU A 152 24.49 -9.98 28.27
CA LEU A 152 24.88 -9.32 29.52
C LEU A 152 24.94 -10.27 30.72
N GLN A 153 24.48 -11.52 30.54
CA GLN A 153 24.48 -12.57 31.56
C GLN A 153 25.62 -13.59 31.41
N GLU A 154 26.49 -13.41 30.41
CA GLU A 154 27.78 -14.11 30.22
C GLU A 154 28.94 -13.21 30.70
#